data_AF-A0A7W1IWD2-F1
#
_entry.id   AF-A0A7W1IWD2-F1
#
_cell.length_a   1.000
_cell.length_b   1.000
_cell.length_c   1.000
_cell.angle_alpha   90.00
_cell.angle_beta   90.00
_cell.angle_gamma   90.00
#
_symmetry.space_group_name_H-M   'P 1'
#
loop_
_entity.id
_entity.type
_entity.pdbx_description
1 polymer ?
#
loop_
_entity_poly.entity_id
_entity_poly.type
_entity_poly.pdbx_seq_one_letter_code
_entity_poly.pdbx_strand_id
1 'polypeptide(L)'
;MSFKLKPILARNALSSTYGKNIAVNPYQGCVFACEFCSAIKMNYFTGRTTEKWDKNGWGEWVDYKTNLIELLYKEKDKVKKSKIYFGNATDIYMPIERKLKLVPPILEFFIEHPPLELEVQTRGTSRDVMRDIPLLQELSKKTSVLVSYSIHTDRDDVKKIFEPKAPSLIERQRGLKLYFDAGIETRLSC
;
A
#
# COMPACT_ATOMS: atom_id res chain seq x y z
N MET A 1 13.83 -12.37 -8.30
CA MET A 1 13.50 -12.64 -6.89
C MET A 1 12.34 -13.63 -6.87
N SER A 2 12.55 -14.86 -6.41
CA SER A 2 11.45 -15.79 -6.17
C SER A 2 10.90 -15.54 -4.77
N PHE A 3 9.65 -15.09 -4.69
CA PHE A 3 8.86 -15.09 -3.47
C PHE A 3 7.60 -15.91 -3.76
N LYS A 4 7.01 -16.49 -2.72
CA LYS A 4 5.76 -17.25 -2.84
C LYS A 4 4.61 -16.28 -3.09
N LEU A 5 3.85 -16.50 -4.15
CA LEU A 5 2.67 -15.72 -4.49
C LEU A 5 1.43 -16.61 -4.39
N LYS A 6 0.42 -16.20 -3.63
CA LYS A 6 -0.79 -17.01 -3.42
C LYS A 6 -2.07 -16.16 -3.51
N PRO A 7 -3.09 -16.57 -4.29
CA PRO A 7 -4.42 -15.97 -4.22
C PRO A 7 -5.13 -16.34 -2.91
N ILE A 8 -5.82 -15.38 -2.31
CA ILE A 8 -6.64 -15.59 -1.11
C ILE A 8 -8.00 -14.88 -1.24
N LEU A 9 -8.98 -15.40 -0.49
CA LEU A 9 -10.25 -14.71 -0.29
C LEU A 9 -10.19 -13.92 1.01
N ALA A 10 -10.49 -12.62 0.92
CA ALA A 10 -10.69 -11.79 2.09
C ALA A 10 -12.10 -11.97 2.66
N ARG A 11 -12.23 -11.75 3.98
CA ARG A 11 -13.53 -11.72 4.66
C ARG A 11 -14.23 -10.36 4.53
N ASN A 12 -13.44 -9.28 4.50
CA ASN A 12 -13.88 -7.90 4.36
C ASN A 12 -12.87 -7.12 3.50
N ALA A 13 -13.35 -6.05 2.87
CA ALA A 13 -12.48 -5.11 2.16
C ALA A 13 -11.79 -4.16 3.14
N LEU A 14 -12.53 -3.76 4.18
CA LEU A 14 -12.15 -2.69 5.09
C LEU A 14 -11.63 -3.26 6.41
N SER A 15 -10.43 -2.84 6.81
CA SER A 15 -9.83 -3.16 8.10
C SER A 15 -9.72 -1.93 8.99
N SER A 16 -10.02 -2.04 10.29
CA SER A 16 -9.76 -0.95 11.23
C SER A 16 -8.26 -0.72 11.39
N THR A 17 -7.84 0.53 11.44
CA THR A 17 -6.48 0.91 11.87
C THR A 17 -6.52 1.42 13.31
N TYR A 18 -5.38 1.82 13.86
CA TYR A 18 -5.37 2.62 15.09
C TYR A 18 -6.16 3.92 14.86
N GLY A 19 -7.08 4.26 15.78
CA GLY A 19 -8.02 5.38 15.63
C GLY A 19 -9.34 5.01 14.93
N LYS A 20 -10.09 6.02 14.44
CA LYS A 20 -11.37 5.86 13.70
C LYS A 20 -11.18 5.63 12.18
N ASN A 21 -9.95 5.37 11.76
CA ASN A 21 -9.59 5.30 10.36
C ASN A 21 -9.74 3.88 9.80
N ILE A 22 -10.04 3.79 8.50
CA ILE A 22 -10.24 2.53 7.79
C ILE A 22 -9.11 2.34 6.79
N ALA A 23 -8.56 1.14 6.69
CA ALA A 23 -7.58 0.78 5.68
C ALA A 23 -8.13 -0.19 4.64
N VAL A 24 -7.60 -0.04 3.42
CA VAL A 24 -7.74 -0.99 2.32
C VAL A 24 -6.35 -1.48 1.96
N ASN A 25 -6.18 -2.81 1.88
CA ASN A 25 -4.91 -3.42 1.50
C ASN A 25 -5.21 -4.59 0.53
N PRO A 26 -4.76 -4.53 -0.73
CA PRO A 26 -4.93 -5.60 -1.72
C PRO A 26 -4.03 -6.81 -1.45
N TYR A 27 -2.95 -6.59 -0.71
CA TYR A 27 -1.93 -7.58 -0.41
C TYR A 27 -1.90 -7.95 1.09
N GLN A 28 -1.33 -9.12 1.38
CA GLN A 28 -0.76 -9.49 2.67
C GLN A 28 0.69 -9.89 2.43
N GLY A 29 1.59 -9.51 3.34
CA GLY A 29 3.03 -9.64 3.12
C GLY A 29 3.60 -8.50 2.26
N CYS A 30 4.91 -8.30 2.32
CA CYS A 30 5.57 -7.25 1.56
C CYS A 30 7.01 -7.61 1.18
N VAL A 31 7.34 -7.57 -0.12
CA VAL A 31 8.68 -7.97 -0.63
C VAL A 31 9.80 -7.00 -0.25
N PHE A 32 9.46 -5.79 0.24
CA PHE A 32 10.45 -4.82 0.71
C PHE A 32 11.11 -5.22 2.02
N ALA A 33 10.49 -6.12 2.79
CA ALA A 33 11.10 -6.81 3.93
C ALA A 33 11.79 -5.88 4.96
N CYS A 34 11.22 -4.70 5.25
CA CYS A 34 11.83 -3.77 6.20
C CYS A 34 11.95 -4.41 7.59
N GLU A 35 13.11 -4.29 8.23
CA GLU A 35 13.45 -4.96 9.50
C GLU A 35 12.56 -4.49 10.66
N PHE A 36 12.14 -3.23 10.66
CA PHE A 36 11.30 -2.62 11.69
C PHE A 36 9.79 -2.73 11.39
N CYS A 37 9.39 -3.50 10.36
CA CYS A 37 8.03 -3.45 9.86
C CYS A 37 7.01 -4.01 10.86
N SER A 38 6.02 -3.20 11.24
CA SER A 38 4.92 -3.63 12.10
C SER A 38 4.06 -4.74 11.48
N ALA A 39 4.14 -4.95 10.16
CA ALA A 39 3.43 -6.00 9.43
C ALA A 39 4.07 -7.38 9.54
N ILE A 40 5.25 -7.52 10.19
CA ILE A 40 5.86 -8.83 10.49
C ILE A 40 4.87 -9.75 11.22
N LYS A 41 4.01 -9.18 12.08
CA LYS A 41 2.92 -9.89 12.76
C LYS A 41 1.93 -10.62 11.83
N MET A 42 1.91 -10.29 10.53
CA MET A 42 1.13 -11.05 9.56
C MET A 42 1.63 -12.49 9.42
N ASN A 43 2.91 -12.79 9.68
CA ASN A 43 3.42 -14.16 9.74
C ASN A 43 2.60 -15.00 10.74
N TYR A 44 2.37 -14.47 11.94
CA TYR A 44 1.54 -15.10 12.94
C TYR A 44 0.07 -15.20 12.52
N PHE A 45 -0.54 -14.09 12.08
CA PHE A 45 -1.97 -14.09 11.70
C PHE A 45 -2.30 -14.94 10.48
N THR A 46 -1.29 -15.29 9.68
CA THR A 46 -1.45 -16.16 8.50
C THR A 46 -0.96 -17.59 8.75
N GLY A 47 -0.59 -17.92 10.00
CA GLY A 47 -0.18 -19.28 10.40
C GLY A 47 1.19 -19.71 9.84
N ARG A 48 2.03 -18.75 9.43
CA ARG A 48 3.40 -19.02 8.97
C ARG A 48 4.37 -19.22 10.12
N THR A 49 4.08 -18.61 11.27
CA THR A 49 4.87 -18.71 12.51
C THR A 49 3.93 -18.79 13.72
N THR A 50 4.44 -19.31 14.84
CA THR A 50 3.72 -19.33 16.13
C THR A 50 4.03 -18.12 17.00
N GLU A 51 5.09 -17.38 16.68
CA GLU A 51 5.53 -16.19 17.40
C GLU A 51 5.13 -14.91 16.65
N LYS A 52 4.60 -13.94 17.40
CA LYS A 52 4.00 -12.70 16.86
C LYS A 52 5.00 -11.80 16.12
N TRP A 53 6.28 -11.85 16.45
CA TRP A 53 7.32 -10.99 15.88
C TRP A 53 8.42 -11.78 15.17
N ASP A 54 8.14 -13.05 14.84
CA ASP A 54 9.08 -13.85 14.06
C ASP A 54 9.18 -13.32 12.63
N LYS A 55 10.37 -12.82 12.30
CA LYS A 55 10.72 -12.27 11.00
C LYS A 55 11.12 -13.34 9.98
N ASN A 56 11.20 -14.61 10.37
CA ASN A 56 11.55 -15.69 9.45
C ASN A 56 10.59 -15.69 8.25
N GLY A 57 11.18 -15.69 7.05
CA GLY A 57 10.43 -15.62 5.78
C GLY A 57 9.76 -14.26 5.49
N TRP A 58 10.00 -13.20 6.28
CA TRP A 58 9.45 -11.87 5.99
C TRP A 58 10.00 -11.33 4.66
N GLY A 59 9.08 -10.98 3.75
CA GLY A 59 9.39 -10.58 2.39
C GLY A 59 9.77 -11.71 1.43
N GLU A 60 9.50 -12.96 1.81
CA GLU A 60 9.58 -14.12 0.92
C GLU A 60 8.20 -14.61 0.44
N TRP A 61 7.14 -13.90 0.82
CA TRP A 61 5.78 -14.22 0.43
C TRP A 61 4.93 -12.97 0.24
N VAL A 62 3.95 -13.08 -0.66
CA VAL A 62 2.86 -12.14 -0.85
C VAL A 62 1.59 -12.93 -1.14
N ASP A 63 0.54 -12.68 -0.38
CA ASP A 63 -0.79 -13.16 -0.70
C ASP A 63 -1.61 -12.00 -1.28
N TYR A 64 -2.47 -12.25 -2.26
CA TYR A 64 -3.28 -11.21 -2.90
C TYR A 64 -4.77 -11.56 -2.88
N LYS A 65 -5.60 -10.55 -2.58
CA LYS A 65 -7.03 -10.73 -2.37
C LYS A 65 -7.79 -10.68 -3.68
N THR A 66 -8.29 -11.82 -4.14
CA THR A 66 -8.96 -11.94 -5.45
C THR A 66 -10.39 -11.38 -5.46
N ASN A 67 -11.06 -11.35 -4.31
CA ASN A 67 -12.44 -10.88 -4.16
C ASN A 67 -12.54 -9.45 -3.58
N LEU A 68 -11.44 -8.68 -3.55
CA LEU A 68 -11.41 -7.39 -2.87
C LEU A 68 -12.38 -6.37 -3.48
N ILE A 69 -12.45 -6.28 -4.81
CA ILE A 69 -13.38 -5.37 -5.51
C ILE A 69 -14.83 -5.71 -5.20
N GLU A 70 -15.20 -6.98 -5.22
CA GLU A 70 -16.56 -7.42 -4.88
C GLU A 70 -16.94 -6.99 -3.45
N LEU A 71 -16.01 -7.15 -2.50
CA LEU A 71 -16.22 -6.71 -1.12
C LEU A 71 -16.31 -5.19 -1.00
N LEU A 72 -15.54 -4.43 -1.79
CA LEU A 72 -15.63 -2.97 -1.81
C LEU A 72 -17.02 -2.50 -2.27
N TYR A 73 -17.61 -3.13 -3.29
CA TYR A 73 -18.98 -2.81 -3.71
C TYR A 73 -20.03 -3.17 -2.64
N LYS A 74 -19.84 -4.27 -1.90
CA LYS A 74 -20.70 -4.61 -0.75
C LYS A 74 -20.56 -3.60 0.40
N GLU A 75 -19.38 -3.04 0.60
CA GLU A 75 -19.06 -2.11 1.69
C GLU A 75 -19.06 -0.63 1.26
N LYS A 76 -19.59 -0.30 0.08
CA LYS A 76 -19.49 1.04 -0.55
C LYS A 76 -20.02 2.19 0.31
N ASP A 77 -21.12 1.97 1.04
CA ASP A 77 -21.71 3.01 1.88
C ASP A 77 -20.82 3.35 3.08
N LYS A 78 -20.03 2.37 3.54
CA LYS A 78 -19.03 2.57 4.58
C LYS A 78 -17.80 3.30 4.02
N VAL A 79 -17.36 2.97 2.80
CA VAL A 79 -16.27 3.68 2.12
C VAL A 79 -16.57 5.18 2.01
N LYS A 80 -17.75 5.54 1.49
CA LYS A 80 -18.18 6.93 1.29
C LYS A 80 -18.22 7.77 2.58
N LYS A 81 -18.28 7.13 3.75
CA LYS A 81 -18.35 7.78 5.07
C LYS A 81 -17.03 7.74 5.83
N SER A 82 -15.95 7.32 5.19
CA SER A 82 -14.69 7.01 5.86
C SER A 82 -13.51 7.76 5.27
N LYS A 83 -12.51 8.01 6.11
CA LYS A 83 -11.15 8.31 5.68
C LYS A 83 -10.42 6.99 5.42
N ILE A 84 -9.88 6.82 4.22
CA ILE A 84 -9.29 5.56 3.76
C ILE A 84 -7.77 5.68 3.72
N TYR A 85 -7.09 4.75 4.40
CA TYR A 85 -5.66 4.53 4.33
C TYR A 85 -5.37 3.38 3.37
N PHE A 86 -4.81 3.68 2.22
CA PHE A 86 -4.55 2.72 1.18
C PHE A 86 -3.07 2.33 1.18
N GLY A 87 -2.77 1.06 1.45
CA GLY A 87 -1.38 0.57 1.52
C GLY A 87 -0.66 0.77 2.86
N ASN A 88 -1.42 0.99 3.95
CA ASN A 88 -0.87 1.13 5.31
C ASN A 88 -0.05 -0.10 5.75
N ALA A 89 -0.57 -1.31 5.53
CA ALA A 89 0.00 -2.51 6.12
C ALA A 89 0.94 -3.24 5.16
N THR A 90 0.74 -3.05 3.86
CA THR A 90 1.55 -3.62 2.77
C THR A 90 1.64 -2.61 1.67
N ASP A 91 2.82 -2.45 1.07
CA ASP A 91 2.97 -1.51 -0.03
C ASP A 91 2.15 -1.95 -1.25
N ILE A 92 1.36 -1.04 -1.81
CA ILE A 92 0.52 -1.33 -2.98
C ILE A 92 1.27 -1.28 -4.30
N TYR A 93 2.43 -0.62 -4.34
CA TYR A 93 3.28 -0.44 -5.52
C TYR A 93 4.54 -1.31 -5.47
N MET A 94 4.41 -2.51 -4.90
CA MET A 94 5.45 -3.55 -5.02
C MET A 94 5.63 -3.96 -6.48
N PRO A 95 6.81 -4.47 -6.89
CA PRO A 95 7.05 -4.90 -8.28
C PRO A 95 6.01 -5.88 -8.85
N ILE A 96 5.35 -6.68 -8.00
CA ILE A 96 4.30 -7.61 -8.42
C ILE A 96 3.03 -6.93 -8.95
N GLU A 97 2.78 -5.68 -8.54
CA GLU A 97 1.65 -4.86 -8.99
C GLU A 97 1.72 -4.57 -10.49
N ARG A 98 2.92 -4.63 -11.11
CA ARG A 98 3.08 -4.54 -12.58
C ARG A 98 2.34 -5.68 -13.31
N LYS A 99 2.29 -6.86 -12.69
CA LYS A 99 1.65 -8.06 -13.23
C LYS A 99 0.19 -8.16 -12.82
N LEU A 100 -0.10 -7.98 -11.52
CA LEU A 100 -1.44 -8.22 -10.97
C LEU A 100 -2.42 -7.06 -11.20
N LYS A 101 -1.91 -5.82 -11.26
CA LYS A 101 -2.71 -4.61 -11.51
C LYS A 101 -3.95 -4.54 -10.61
N LEU A 102 -3.79 -4.77 -9.31
CA LEU A 102 -4.91 -4.73 -8.36
C LEU A 102 -5.27 -3.30 -7.94
N VAL A 103 -4.34 -2.35 -8.06
CA VAL A 103 -4.55 -0.96 -7.66
C VAL A 103 -5.51 -0.20 -8.60
N PRO A 104 -5.37 -0.26 -9.94
CA PRO A 104 -6.25 0.47 -10.85
C PRO A 104 -7.75 0.25 -10.61
N PRO A 105 -8.27 -0.99 -10.53
CA PRO A 105 -9.71 -1.20 -10.31
C PRO A 105 -10.18 -0.72 -8.92
N ILE A 106 -9.29 -0.67 -7.93
CA ILE A 106 -9.62 -0.11 -6.61
C ILE A 106 -9.73 1.42 -6.69
N LEU A 107 -8.83 2.06 -7.44
CA LEU A 107 -8.89 3.51 -7.66
C LEU A 107 -10.11 3.89 -8.51
N GLU A 108 -10.44 3.13 -9.56
CA GLU A 108 -11.67 3.27 -10.34
C GLU A 108 -12.91 3.17 -9.43
N PHE A 109 -12.96 2.17 -8.55
CA PHE A 109 -14.00 2.07 -7.54
C PHE A 109 -14.07 3.32 -6.63
N PHE A 110 -12.93 3.87 -6.18
CA PHE A 110 -12.95 5.11 -5.40
C PHE A 110 -13.38 6.33 -6.22
N ILE A 111 -13.13 6.38 -7.52
CA ILE A 111 -13.64 7.44 -8.40
C ILE A 111 -15.17 7.37 -8.49
N GLU A 112 -15.74 6.16 -8.58
CA GLU A 112 -17.19 5.95 -8.58
C GLU A 112 -17.83 6.18 -7.19
N HIS A 113 -17.11 5.83 -6.14
CA HIS A 113 -17.57 5.85 -4.75
C HIS A 113 -16.55 6.56 -3.84
N PRO A 114 -16.39 7.89 -3.98
CA PRO A 114 -15.34 8.63 -3.31
C PRO A 114 -15.45 8.53 -1.79
N PRO A 115 -14.36 8.20 -1.08
CA PRO A 115 -14.30 8.32 0.38
C PRO A 115 -14.29 9.78 0.82
N LEU A 116 -14.35 10.04 2.13
CA LEU A 116 -14.17 11.40 2.66
C LEU A 116 -12.75 11.93 2.44
N GLU A 117 -11.77 11.02 2.43
CA GLU A 117 -10.35 11.30 2.19
C GLU A 117 -9.68 9.98 1.79
N LEU A 118 -8.72 10.04 0.87
CA LEU A 118 -7.83 8.93 0.53
C LEU A 118 -6.37 9.31 0.84
N GLU A 119 -5.76 8.62 1.80
CA GLU A 119 -4.32 8.67 2.05
C GLU A 119 -3.66 7.41 1.47
N VAL A 120 -2.85 7.58 0.45
CA VAL A 120 -2.03 6.51 -0.14
C VAL A 120 -0.68 6.49 0.55
N GLN A 121 -0.30 5.37 1.17
CA GLN A 121 1.02 5.19 1.75
C GLN A 121 1.84 4.24 0.86
N THR A 122 3.02 4.69 0.42
CA THR A 122 3.93 3.86 -0.37
C THR A 122 5.40 4.23 -0.13
N ARG A 123 6.29 3.39 -0.63
CA ARG A 123 7.72 3.61 -0.84
C ARG A 123 8.14 3.03 -2.21
N GLY A 124 7.18 2.85 -3.13
CA GLY A 124 7.35 2.29 -4.46
C GLY A 124 8.29 3.11 -5.35
N THR A 125 8.67 2.56 -6.50
CA THR A 125 9.52 3.29 -7.46
C THR A 125 8.72 4.26 -8.30
N SER A 126 9.39 5.27 -8.86
CA SER A 126 8.80 6.20 -9.85
C SER A 126 8.08 5.46 -10.99
N ARG A 127 8.66 4.36 -11.47
CA ARG A 127 8.09 3.49 -12.50
C ARG A 127 6.79 2.80 -12.06
N ASP A 128 6.70 2.38 -10.80
CA ASP A 128 5.54 1.64 -10.29
C ASP A 128 4.33 2.54 -10.10
N VAL A 129 4.57 3.79 -9.69
CA VAL A 129 3.51 4.74 -9.35
C VAL A 129 2.96 5.51 -10.55
N MET A 130 3.78 5.76 -11.57
CA MET A 130 3.43 6.64 -12.70
C MET A 130 2.14 6.25 -13.42
N ARG A 131 1.85 4.94 -13.50
CA ARG A 131 0.67 4.39 -14.16
C ARG A 131 -0.64 4.91 -13.57
N ASP A 132 -0.69 5.07 -12.25
CA ASP A 132 -1.93 5.31 -11.51
C ASP A 132 -2.12 6.79 -11.15
N ILE A 133 -1.15 7.65 -11.51
CA ILE A 133 -1.24 9.10 -11.33
C ILE A 133 -2.51 9.68 -11.98
N PRO A 134 -2.88 9.36 -13.24
CA PRO A 134 -4.09 9.91 -13.84
C PRO A 134 -5.37 9.54 -13.08
N LEU A 135 -5.45 8.34 -12.52
CA LEU A 135 -6.58 7.90 -11.71
C LEU A 135 -6.65 8.67 -10.38
N LEU A 136 -5.51 8.89 -9.73
CA LEU A 136 -5.44 9.69 -8.51
C LEU A 136 -5.75 11.17 -8.76
N GLN A 137 -5.35 11.73 -9.90
CA GLN A 137 -5.73 13.08 -10.32
C GLN A 137 -7.23 13.20 -10.60
N GLU A 138 -7.85 12.17 -11.18
CA GLU A 138 -9.30 12.17 -11.39
C GLU A 138 -10.05 12.07 -10.06
N LEU A 139 -9.56 11.23 -9.14
CA LEU A 139 -10.12 11.10 -7.80
C LEU A 139 -9.95 12.38 -6.98
N SER A 140 -8.84 13.11 -7.12
CA SER A 140 -8.58 14.35 -6.37
C SER A 140 -9.55 15.49 -6.73
N LYS A 141 -10.26 15.38 -7.85
CA LYS A 141 -11.36 16.30 -8.21
C LYS A 141 -12.64 16.03 -7.42
N LYS A 142 -12.76 14.86 -6.77
CA LYS A 142 -13.97 14.38 -6.09
C LYS A 142 -13.81 14.31 -4.57
N THR A 143 -12.59 14.13 -4.08
CA THR A 143 -12.27 14.03 -2.64
C THR A 143 -10.82 14.45 -2.37
N SER A 144 -10.48 14.66 -1.10
CA SER A 144 -9.09 14.89 -0.71
C SER A 144 -8.25 13.64 -0.96
N VAL A 145 -7.14 13.80 -1.68
CA VAL A 145 -6.17 12.73 -1.99
C VAL A 145 -4.79 13.18 -1.56
N LEU A 146 -4.21 12.44 -0.61
CA LEU A 146 -2.85 12.63 -0.13
C LEU A 146 -2.01 11.41 -0.51
N VAL A 147 -0.84 11.64 -1.09
CA VAL A 147 0.16 10.60 -1.31
C VAL A 147 1.35 10.79 -0.37
N SER A 148 1.55 9.81 0.50
CA SER A 148 2.59 9.78 1.50
C SER A 148 3.70 8.80 1.11
N TYR A 149 4.95 9.27 1.09
CA TYR A 149 6.13 8.44 0.89
C TYR A 149 6.88 8.18 2.19
N SER A 150 7.16 6.91 2.49
CA SER A 150 8.00 6.55 3.65
C SER A 150 9.48 6.81 3.36
N ILE A 151 10.08 7.76 4.08
CA ILE A 151 11.51 8.08 4.05
C ILE A 151 12.00 8.22 5.50
N HIS A 152 12.58 7.14 6.04
CA HIS A 152 12.99 7.05 7.46
C HIS A 152 14.39 7.64 7.74
N THR A 153 15.16 7.88 6.69
CA THR A 153 16.53 8.40 6.79
C THR A 153 16.89 9.11 5.49
N ASP A 154 17.77 10.09 5.57
CA ASP A 154 18.42 10.78 4.46
C ASP A 154 19.73 10.09 4.01
N ARG A 155 20.08 8.97 4.63
CA ARG A 155 21.32 8.22 4.41
C ARG A 155 21.08 6.86 3.78
N ASP A 156 21.59 6.69 2.56
CA ASP A 156 21.44 5.44 1.80
C ASP A 156 22.12 4.23 2.47
N ASP A 157 23.20 4.43 3.21
CA ASP A 157 23.87 3.38 3.98
C ASP A 157 23.02 2.90 5.16
N VAL A 158 22.37 3.82 5.88
CA VAL A 158 21.41 3.48 6.94
C VAL A 158 20.18 2.78 6.37
N LYS A 159 19.64 3.25 5.25
CA LYS A 159 18.52 2.59 4.55
C LYS A 159 18.86 1.15 4.18
N LYS A 160 20.10 0.86 3.75
CA LYS A 160 20.51 -0.51 3.38
C LYS A 160 20.48 -1.48 4.57
N ILE A 161 20.67 -0.98 5.79
CA ILE A 161 20.60 -1.79 7.01
C ILE A 161 19.14 -2.16 7.31
N PHE A 162 18.24 -1.18 7.30
CA PHE A 162 16.87 -1.37 7.78
C PHE A 162 15.84 -1.73 6.70
N GLU A 163 16.06 -1.32 5.46
CA GLU A 163 15.16 -1.55 4.33
C GLU A 163 15.94 -2.08 3.10
N PRO A 164 16.69 -3.18 3.22
CA PRO A 164 17.63 -3.62 2.18
C PRO A 164 16.96 -3.84 0.81
N LYS A 165 15.73 -4.37 0.78
CA LYS A 165 15.00 -4.70 -0.46
C LYS A 165 14.09 -3.57 -0.96
N ALA A 166 13.89 -2.51 -0.19
CA ALA A 166 13.07 -1.38 -0.62
C ALA A 166 13.76 -0.53 -1.72
N PRO A 167 13.03 0.28 -2.49
CA PRO A 167 13.62 1.25 -3.41
C PRO A 167 14.58 2.23 -2.73
N SER A 168 15.55 2.75 -3.50
CA SER A 168 16.50 3.78 -3.03
C SER A 168 15.78 5.07 -2.65
N LEU A 169 16.43 5.90 -1.84
CA LEU A 169 15.87 7.20 -1.43
C LEU A 169 15.59 8.09 -2.64
N ILE A 170 16.49 8.09 -3.63
CA ILE A 170 16.33 8.83 -4.89
C ILE A 170 15.08 8.37 -5.66
N GLU A 171 14.81 7.07 -5.75
CA GLU A 171 13.61 6.58 -6.45
C GLU A 171 12.32 6.97 -5.74
N ARG A 172 12.33 7.00 -4.40
CA ARG A 172 11.19 7.49 -3.61
C ARG A 172 10.96 8.98 -3.83
N GLN A 173 12.01 9.78 -3.82
CA GLN A 173 11.94 11.22 -4.13
C GLN A 173 11.42 11.48 -5.54
N ARG A 174 11.89 10.72 -6.53
CA ARG A 174 11.37 10.79 -7.91
C ARG A 174 9.89 10.47 -7.97
N GLY A 175 9.45 9.40 -7.30
CA GLY A 175 8.05 9.03 -7.21
C GLY A 175 7.18 10.12 -6.57
N LEU A 176 7.63 10.68 -5.45
CA LEU A 176 6.95 11.80 -4.78
C LEU A 176 6.84 13.03 -5.68
N LYS A 177 7.94 13.37 -6.38
CA LYS A 177 7.96 14.49 -7.32
C LYS A 177 6.94 14.32 -8.45
N LEU A 178 6.77 13.11 -8.98
CA LEU A 178 5.76 12.85 -10.02
C LEU A 178 4.34 13.16 -9.52
N TYR A 179 4.01 12.82 -8.26
CA TYR A 179 2.72 13.16 -7.67
C TYR A 179 2.56 14.67 -7.44
N PHE A 180 3.60 15.33 -6.93
CA PHE A 180 3.62 16.77 -6.73
C PHE A 180 3.44 17.54 -8.05
N ASP A 181 4.19 17.18 -9.09
CA ASP A 181 4.11 17.79 -10.42
C ASP A 181 2.74 17.54 -11.08
N ALA A 182 2.05 16.46 -10.70
CA ALA A 182 0.68 16.17 -11.12
C ALA A 182 -0.39 16.94 -10.32
N GLY A 183 0.00 17.78 -9.36
CA GLY A 183 -0.92 18.58 -8.54
C GLY A 183 -1.65 17.79 -7.44
N ILE A 184 -1.13 16.62 -7.06
CA ILE A 184 -1.66 15.82 -5.94
C ILE A 184 -0.94 16.22 -4.65
N GLU A 185 -1.66 16.31 -3.54
CA GLU A 185 -1.06 16.61 -2.24
C GLU A 185 -0.06 15.51 -1.85
N THR A 186 1.13 15.91 -1.39
CA THR A 186 2.21 14.98 -1.06
C THR A 186 2.74 15.15 0.35
N ARG A 187 3.10 14.05 1.01
CA ARG A 187 3.72 14.03 2.34
C ARG A 187 4.94 13.12 2.38
N LEU A 188 5.90 13.47 3.23
CA LEU A 188 6.94 12.55 3.69
C LEU A 188 6.51 11.98 5.05
N SER A 189 6.56 10.65 5.19
CA SER A 189 6.34 9.96 6.46
C SER A 189 7.62 9.28 6.95
N CYS A 190 7.92 9.47 8.23
CA CYS A 190 9.03 8.82 8.93
C CYS A 190 8.53 7.68 9.83
#